data_AF-A0A225X0G1-F1
#
_entry.id   AF-A0A225X0G1-F1
#
_cell.length_a   1.000
_cell.length_b   1.000
_cell.length_c   1.000
_cell.angle_alpha   90.00
_cell.angle_beta   90.00
_cell.angle_gamma   90.00
#
_symmetry.space_group_name_H-M   'P 1'
#
loop_
_entity.id
_entity.type
_entity.pdbx_description
1 polymer ?
#
loop_
_entity_poly.entity_id
_entity_poly.type
_entity_poly.pdbx_seq_one_letter_code
_entity_poly.pdbx_strand_id
1 'polypeptide(L)'
;MREWIDVEPEWLDVAQRQNPAKKKEDLSLDMTTEKNDGMHWSLLGLYKHIDVLQWFRDEGQHKFPSIALLARIHLGKISSSVFQERAFSASGIVMGPLRTRTDNRRSEKQLLLRHNREEIVRMKRDAHKAREVREASKLTE
;
A
#
# COMPACT_ATOMS: atom_id res chain seq x y z
N MET A 1 -20.60 -24.25 1.61
CA MET A 1 -19.51 -23.34 1.99
C MET A 1 -18.88 -22.90 0.68
N ARG A 2 -18.87 -21.60 0.32
CA ARG A 2 -18.20 -21.19 -0.94
C ARG A 2 -16.71 -21.38 -0.72
N GLU A 3 -16.05 -22.15 -1.57
CA GLU A 3 -14.61 -22.28 -1.51
C GLU A 3 -13.98 -21.01 -2.04
N TRP A 4 -12.84 -20.63 -1.46
CA TRP A 4 -12.10 -19.44 -1.87
C TRP A 4 -11.73 -19.46 -3.36
N ILE A 5 -11.48 -20.65 -3.90
CA ILE A 5 -11.06 -20.85 -5.29
C ILE A 5 -12.18 -20.52 -6.30
N ASP A 6 -13.43 -20.59 -5.87
CA ASP A 6 -14.60 -20.28 -6.69
C ASP A 6 -15.02 -18.81 -6.58
N VAL A 7 -14.27 -18.00 -5.83
CA VAL A 7 -14.58 -16.58 -5.66
C VAL A 7 -14.01 -15.83 -6.85
N GLU A 8 -14.91 -15.34 -7.70
CA GLU A 8 -14.60 -14.35 -8.72
C GLU A 8 -15.06 -12.97 -8.21
N PRO A 9 -14.13 -12.10 -7.77
CA PRO A 9 -14.46 -10.74 -7.40
C PRO A 9 -14.85 -9.94 -8.64
N GLU A 10 -15.90 -9.14 -8.54
CA GLU A 10 -16.21 -8.08 -9.50
C GLU A 10 -15.15 -6.98 -9.39
N TRP A 11 -14.06 -7.14 -10.15
CA TRP A 11 -12.86 -6.30 -10.06
C TRP A 11 -13.14 -4.83 -10.37
N LEU A 12 -14.13 -4.55 -11.23
CA LEU A 12 -14.52 -3.18 -11.54
C LEU A 12 -15.18 -2.49 -10.33
N ASP A 13 -16.02 -3.21 -9.58
CA ASP A 13 -16.63 -2.69 -8.36
C ASP A 13 -15.62 -2.53 -7.23
N VAL A 14 -14.61 -3.42 -7.16
CA VAL A 14 -13.49 -3.28 -6.22
C VAL A 14 -12.67 -2.04 -6.56
N ALA A 15 -12.32 -1.84 -7.83
CA ALA A 15 -11.57 -0.68 -8.29
C ALA A 15 -12.32 0.64 -8.02
N GLN A 16 -13.63 0.67 -8.25
CA GLN A 16 -14.47 1.85 -7.97
C GLN A 16 -14.50 2.19 -6.47
N ARG A 17 -14.60 1.16 -5.60
CA ARG A 17 -14.59 1.36 -4.14
C ARG A 17 -13.24 1.88 -3.64
N GLN A 18 -12.13 1.39 -4.21
CA GLN A 18 -10.78 1.86 -3.86
C GLN A 18 -10.45 3.22 -4.47
N ASN A 19 -11.05 3.58 -5.61
CA ASN A 19 -10.82 4.83 -6.32
C ASN A 19 -12.12 5.65 -6.47
N PRO A 20 -12.71 6.16 -5.37
CA PRO A 20 -14.01 6.83 -5.42
C PRO A 20 -14.04 8.11 -6.27
N ALA A 21 -12.86 8.68 -6.55
CA ALA A 21 -12.73 9.89 -7.38
C ALA A 21 -12.81 9.62 -8.89
N LYS A 22 -12.61 8.38 -9.34
CA LYS A 22 -12.71 8.00 -10.75
C LYS A 22 -14.11 7.51 -11.06
N LYS A 23 -14.57 7.73 -12.29
CA LYS A 23 -15.82 7.15 -12.79
C LYS A 23 -15.61 5.69 -13.17
N LYS A 24 -16.69 4.91 -13.08
CA LYS A 24 -16.66 3.47 -13.37
C LYS A 24 -16.37 3.20 -14.84
N GLU A 25 -16.85 4.05 -15.73
CA GLU A 25 -16.63 3.95 -17.18
C GLU A 25 -15.15 4.19 -17.53
N ASP A 26 -14.53 5.20 -16.93
CA ASP A 26 -13.10 5.49 -17.13
C ASP A 26 -12.22 4.36 -16.60
N LEU A 27 -12.58 3.78 -15.45
CA LEU A 27 -11.90 2.60 -14.90
C LEU A 27 -12.06 1.39 -15.80
N SER A 28 -13.25 1.15 -16.35
CA SER A 28 -13.50 0.05 -17.27
C SER A 28 -12.62 0.16 -18.51
N LEU A 29 -12.50 1.37 -19.07
CA LEU A 29 -11.64 1.62 -20.22
C LEU A 29 -10.16 1.42 -19.89
N ASP A 30 -9.71 1.95 -18.75
CA ASP A 30 -8.31 1.82 -18.30
C ASP A 30 -7.92 0.36 -17.97
N MET A 31 -8.88 -0.43 -17.49
CA MET A 31 -8.67 -1.80 -17.02
C MET A 31 -8.96 -2.86 -18.07
N THR A 32 -9.53 -2.51 -19.23
CA THR A 32 -9.79 -3.46 -20.32
C THR A 32 -8.96 -3.12 -21.56
N THR A 33 -8.69 -4.14 -22.36
CA THR A 33 -8.06 -4.02 -23.67
C THR A 33 -8.95 -4.66 -24.70
N GLU A 34 -9.24 -3.91 -25.76
CA GLU A 34 -10.02 -4.39 -26.88
C GLU A 34 -9.08 -5.15 -27.83
N LYS A 35 -9.31 -6.45 -27.97
CA LYS A 35 -8.74 -7.27 -29.06
C LYS A 35 -9.90 -7.78 -29.91
N ASN A 36 -9.61 -8.13 -31.16
CA ASN A 36 -10.57 -8.64 -32.15
C ASN A 36 -11.44 -9.83 -31.67
N ASP A 37 -11.14 -10.44 -30.52
CA ASP A 37 -11.81 -11.60 -29.93
C ASP A 37 -12.60 -11.26 -28.64
N GLY A 38 -12.80 -9.97 -28.33
CA GLY A 38 -13.62 -9.50 -27.21
C GLY A 38 -12.85 -8.69 -26.15
N MET A 39 -13.58 -8.29 -25.11
CA MET A 39 -13.06 -7.45 -24.03
C MET A 39 -12.27 -8.28 -23.01
N HIS A 40 -10.97 -8.01 -22.91
CA HIS A 40 -10.06 -8.71 -22.00
C HIS A 40 -9.56 -7.76 -20.93
N TRP A 41 -9.26 -8.28 -19.74
CA TRP A 41 -8.64 -7.47 -18.68
C TRP A 41 -7.19 -7.12 -19.03
N SER A 42 -6.87 -5.83 -18.95
CA SER A 42 -5.50 -5.33 -18.98
C SER A 42 -4.82 -5.61 -17.66
N LEU A 43 -3.83 -6.50 -17.65
CA LEU A 43 -3.07 -6.81 -16.43
C LEU A 43 -2.45 -5.56 -15.81
N LEU A 44 -1.92 -4.65 -16.64
CA LEU A 44 -1.34 -3.39 -16.16
C LEU A 44 -2.41 -2.44 -15.59
N GLY A 45 -3.59 -2.39 -16.21
CA GLY A 45 -4.72 -1.61 -15.73
C GLY A 45 -5.24 -2.11 -14.39
N LEU A 46 -5.35 -3.44 -14.24
CA LEU A 46 -5.68 -4.09 -12.97
C LEU A 46 -4.67 -3.71 -11.88
N TYR A 47 -3.36 -3.86 -12.12
CA TYR A 47 -2.33 -3.51 -11.14
C TYR A 47 -2.32 -2.04 -10.75
N LYS A 48 -2.69 -1.15 -11.67
CA LYS A 48 -2.69 0.30 -11.43
C LYS A 48 -3.86 0.73 -10.54
N HIS A 49 -5.00 0.06 -10.64
CA HIS A 49 -6.25 0.50 -10.03
C HIS A 49 -6.74 -0.38 -8.89
N ILE A 50 -6.15 -1.57 -8.70
CA ILE A 50 -6.54 -2.49 -7.63
C ILE A 50 -5.35 -2.74 -6.71
N ASP A 51 -5.51 -2.37 -5.45
CA ASP A 51 -4.69 -2.87 -4.35
C ASP A 51 -5.29 -4.17 -3.82
N VAL A 52 -4.68 -5.29 -4.23
CA VAL A 52 -5.09 -6.64 -3.83
C VAL A 52 -4.87 -6.85 -2.32
N LEU A 53 -3.83 -6.26 -1.72
CA LEU A 53 -3.57 -6.39 -0.28
C LEU A 53 -4.62 -5.64 0.54
N GLN A 54 -5.07 -4.48 0.04
CA GLN A 54 -6.19 -3.74 0.62
C GLN A 54 -7.49 -4.54 0.51
N TRP A 55 -7.78 -5.13 -0.66
CA TRP A 55 -8.98 -5.96 -0.83
C TRP A 55 -9.00 -7.15 0.14
N PHE A 56 -7.88 -7.84 0.33
CA PHE A 56 -7.77 -8.92 1.31
C PHE A 56 -7.92 -8.45 2.75
N ARG A 57 -7.50 -7.22 3.07
CA ARG A 57 -7.66 -6.64 4.40
C ARG A 57 -9.11 -6.29 4.68
N ASP A 58 -9.78 -5.68 3.72
CA ASP A 58 -11.08 -5.05 3.93
C ASP A 58 -12.25 -6.01 3.65
N GLU A 59 -12.15 -6.86 2.64
CA GLU A 59 -13.23 -7.79 2.26
C GLU A 59 -12.84 -9.25 2.47
N GLY A 60 -11.62 -9.61 2.02
CA GLY A 60 -11.12 -10.97 2.10
C GLY A 60 -11.03 -11.48 3.54
N GLN A 61 -10.66 -10.62 4.49
CA GLN A 61 -10.52 -10.98 5.90
C GLN A 61 -11.84 -11.38 6.54
N HIS A 62 -12.96 -10.74 6.16
CA HIS A 62 -14.28 -11.09 6.68
C HIS A 62 -14.82 -12.38 6.08
N LYS A 63 -14.54 -12.65 4.80
CA LYS A 63 -15.04 -13.84 4.09
C LYS A 63 -14.17 -15.07 4.34
N PHE A 64 -12.84 -14.90 4.36
CA PHE A 64 -11.85 -15.98 4.46
C PHE A 64 -10.65 -15.58 5.35
N PRO A 65 -10.79 -15.56 6.68
CA PRO A 65 -9.77 -15.02 7.59
C PRO A 65 -8.38 -15.63 7.40
N SER A 66 -8.29 -16.97 7.36
CA SER A 66 -7.01 -17.69 7.25
C SER A 66 -6.35 -17.48 5.89
N ILE A 67 -7.14 -17.49 4.81
CA ILE A 67 -6.63 -17.31 3.45
C ILE A 67 -6.21 -15.86 3.21
N ALA A 68 -7.00 -14.90 3.70
CA ALA A 68 -6.64 -13.49 3.62
C ALA A 68 -5.37 -13.17 4.40
N LEU A 69 -5.14 -13.83 5.54
CA LEU A 69 -3.87 -13.72 6.26
C LEU A 69 -2.72 -14.31 5.44
N LEU A 70 -2.88 -15.53 4.90
CA LEU A 70 -1.86 -16.18 4.08
C LEU A 70 -1.51 -15.37 2.82
N ALA A 71 -2.53 -14.88 2.10
CA ALA A 71 -2.36 -14.09 0.89
C ALA A 71 -1.60 -12.78 1.17
N ARG A 72 -1.93 -12.07 2.26
CA ARG A 72 -1.20 -10.85 2.64
C ARG A 72 0.25 -11.11 3.03
N ILE A 73 0.53 -12.23 3.70
CA ILE A 73 1.91 -12.63 4.04
C ILE A 73 2.67 -13.01 2.76
N HIS A 74 2.05 -13.75 1.85
CA HIS A 74 2.71 -14.23 0.64
C HIS A 74 2.95 -13.08 -0.36
N LEU A 75 1.93 -12.30 -0.66
CA LEU A 75 1.99 -11.16 -1.59
C LEU A 75 2.75 -9.96 -1.00
N GLY A 76 2.81 -9.83 0.33
CA GLY A 76 3.60 -8.80 1.00
C GLY A 76 5.11 -9.07 0.96
N LYS A 77 5.56 -10.26 0.54
CA LYS A 77 6.98 -10.53 0.33
C LYS A 77 7.43 -9.85 -0.97
N ILE A 78 8.37 -8.94 -0.83
CA ILE A 78 9.02 -8.29 -1.97
C ILE A 78 9.75 -9.37 -2.77
N SER A 79 9.39 -9.55 -4.05
CA SER A 79 9.96 -10.57 -4.93
C SER A 79 11.39 -10.26 -5.39
N SER A 80 11.96 -9.12 -5.00
CA SER A 80 13.29 -8.68 -5.40
C SER A 80 14.04 -7.95 -4.26
N SER A 81 15.36 -8.10 -4.23
CA SER A 81 16.25 -7.36 -3.34
C SER A 81 16.40 -5.88 -3.73
N VAL A 82 15.90 -5.47 -4.90
CA VAL A 82 16.08 -4.12 -5.48
C VAL A 82 15.58 -3.02 -4.53
N PHE A 83 14.53 -3.30 -3.76
CA PHE A 83 14.06 -2.36 -2.74
C PHE A 83 15.10 -2.12 -1.63
N GLN A 84 15.72 -3.20 -1.15
CA GLN A 84 16.81 -3.13 -0.18
C GLN A 84 18.04 -2.47 -0.79
N GLU A 85 18.40 -2.81 -2.03
CA GLU A 85 19.52 -2.19 -2.77
C GLU A 85 19.34 -0.67 -2.96
N ARG A 86 18.11 -0.21 -3.22
CA ARG A 86 17.80 1.23 -3.27
C ARG A 86 17.96 1.88 -1.89
N ALA A 87 17.56 1.21 -0.81
CA ALA A 87 17.79 1.70 0.55
C ALA A 87 19.30 1.76 0.87
N PHE A 88 20.08 0.74 0.48
CA PHE A 88 21.53 0.73 0.64
C PHE A 88 22.22 1.82 -0.19
N SER A 89 21.78 2.05 -1.42
CA SER A 89 22.29 3.14 -2.26
C SER A 89 22.01 4.51 -1.64
N ALA A 90 20.81 4.70 -1.08
CA ALA A 90 20.46 5.90 -0.33
C ALA A 90 21.25 6.04 0.98
N SER A 91 21.65 4.93 1.61
CA SER A 91 22.54 4.92 2.77
C SER A 91 23.94 5.44 2.42
N GLY A 92 24.41 5.26 1.18
CA GLY A 92 25.66 5.86 0.69
C GLY A 92 25.70 7.39 0.78
N ILE A 93 24.54 8.07 0.70
CA ILE A 93 24.43 9.53 0.90
C ILE A 93 24.64 9.91 2.38
N VAL A 94 24.19 9.05 3.30
CA VAL A 94 24.37 9.24 4.75
C VAL A 94 25.80 8.87 5.16
N MET A 95 26.35 7.82 4.57
CA MET A 95 27.67 7.22 4.83
C MET A 95 28.77 7.72 3.88
N GLY A 96 28.60 8.91 3.27
CA GLY A 96 29.60 9.46 2.34
C GLY A 96 30.96 9.71 3.00
N PRO A 97 32.07 9.82 2.23
CA PRO A 97 33.44 9.94 2.75
C PRO A 97 33.63 11.03 3.82
N LEU A 98 32.93 12.17 3.69
CA LEU A 98 32.94 13.29 4.64
C LEU A 98 32.13 13.03 5.94
N ARG A 99 31.30 11.99 5.99
CA ARG A 99 30.42 11.60 7.12
C ARG A 99 30.77 10.23 7.73
N THR A 100 31.88 9.63 7.32
CA THR A 100 32.38 8.29 7.71
C THR A 100 32.56 8.03 9.21
N ARG A 101 32.40 9.02 10.09
CA ARG A 101 32.39 8.87 11.56
C ARG A 101 30.98 8.82 12.17
N THR A 102 30.03 8.16 11.51
CA THR A 102 28.72 7.87 12.10
C THR A 102 28.70 6.41 12.54
N ASP A 103 28.36 6.15 13.81
CA ASP A 103 28.25 4.79 14.33
C ASP A 103 27.12 4.01 13.62
N ASN A 104 27.29 2.69 13.45
CA ASN A 104 26.36 1.83 12.71
C ASN A 104 24.91 1.96 13.20
N ARG A 105 24.71 2.08 14.52
CA ARG A 105 23.38 2.22 15.11
C ARG A 105 22.72 3.54 14.70
N ARG A 106 23.48 4.62 14.65
CA ARG A 106 23.00 5.94 14.23
C ARG A 106 22.74 6.00 12.72
N SER A 107 23.57 5.36 11.90
CA SER A 107 23.36 5.31 10.45
C SER A 107 22.10 4.50 10.09
N GLU A 108 21.87 3.36 10.74
CA GLU A 108 20.64 2.57 10.60
C GLU A 108 19.39 3.38 10.98
N LYS A 109 19.42 4.06 12.14
CA LYS A 109 18.31 4.93 12.58
C LYS A 109 18.04 6.04 11.56
N GLN A 110 19.07 6.70 11.06
CA GLN A 110 18.91 7.76 10.06
C GLN A 110 18.35 7.23 8.75
N LEU A 111 18.77 6.03 8.32
CA LEU A 111 18.23 5.37 7.13
C LEU A 111 16.73 5.08 7.28
N LEU A 112 16.33 4.46 8.39
CA LEU A 112 14.92 4.15 8.68
C LEU A 112 14.06 5.41 8.73
N LEU A 113 14.54 6.46 9.42
CA LEU A 113 13.83 7.75 9.51
C LEU A 113 13.70 8.45 8.15
N ARG A 114 14.76 8.39 7.32
CA ARG A 114 14.75 9.03 5.99
C ARG A 114 13.83 8.30 5.03
N HIS A 115 13.86 6.96 5.04
CA HIS A 115 13.03 6.16 4.15
C HIS A 115 11.54 6.29 4.49
N ASN A 116 11.21 6.27 5.78
CA ASN A 116 9.83 6.37 6.26
C ASN A 116 9.36 7.82 6.48
N ARG A 117 10.08 8.83 5.94
CA ARG A 117 9.84 10.25 6.25
C ARG A 117 8.40 10.69 5.98
N GLU A 118 7.80 10.22 4.89
CA GLU A 118 6.46 10.61 4.46
C GLU A 118 5.41 10.01 5.40
N GLU A 119 5.60 8.75 5.78
CA GLU A 119 4.75 8.08 6.76
C GLU A 119 4.86 8.73 8.15
N ILE A 120 6.09 9.06 8.58
CA ILE A 120 6.32 9.77 9.84
C ILE A 120 5.64 11.14 9.83
N VAL A 121 5.69 11.87 8.72
CA VAL A 121 4.99 13.16 8.57
C VAL A 121 3.47 12.97 8.65
N ARG A 122 2.93 11.93 8.01
CA ARG A 122 1.51 11.56 8.08
C ARG A 122 1.10 11.30 9.53
N MET A 123 1.79 10.39 10.21
CA MET A 123 1.53 10.02 11.61
C MET A 123 1.62 11.23 12.56
N LYS A 124 2.57 12.14 12.34
CA LYS A 124 2.68 13.38 13.13
C LYS A 124 1.46 14.28 12.95
N ARG A 125 0.97 14.45 11.72
CA ARG A 125 -0.23 15.24 11.44
C ARG A 125 -1.46 14.61 12.10
N ASP A 126 -1.60 13.29 12.00
CA ASP A 126 -2.74 12.56 12.58
C ASP A 126 -2.72 12.64 14.11
N ALA A 127 -1.54 12.51 14.73
CA ALA A 127 -1.36 12.67 16.16
C ALA A 127 -1.67 14.10 16.65
N HIS A 128 -1.35 15.12 15.85
CA HIS A 128 -1.70 16.52 16.16
C HIS A 128 -3.22 16.71 16.17
N LYS A 129 -3.88 16.28 15.09
CA LYS A 129 -5.36 16.34 14.97
C LYS A 129 -6.05 15.61 16.12
N ALA A 130 -5.55 14.42 16.48
CA ALA A 130 -6.11 13.66 17.59
C ALA A 130 -5.98 14.38 18.95
N ARG A 131 -4.91 15.16 19.16
CA ARG A 131 -4.74 15.99 20.36
C ARG A 131 -5.71 17.16 20.38
N GLU A 132 -5.86 17.87 19.26
CA GLU A 132 -6.80 19.00 19.13
C GLU A 132 -8.25 18.55 19.42
N VAL A 133 -8.66 17.41 18.88
CA VAL A 133 -9.99 16.83 19.16
C VAL A 133 -10.16 16.47 20.64
N ARG A 134 -9.11 15.93 21.27
CA ARG A 134 -9.12 15.58 22.71
C ARG A 134 -9.15 16.81 23.61
N GLU A 135 -8.56 17.92 23.20
CA GLU A 135 -8.58 19.19 23.95
C GLU A 135 -9.91 19.91 23.78
N ALA A 136 -10.50 19.91 22.57
CA ALA A 136 -11.81 20.48 22.30
C ALA A 136 -12.95 19.76 23.05
N SER A 137 -12.86 18.43 23.19
CA SER A 137 -13.82 17.62 23.96
C SER A 137 -13.75 17.87 25.47
N LYS A 138 -12.57 18.24 26.01
CA LYS A 138 -12.41 18.61 27.42
C LYS A 138 -12.91 20.02 27.76
N LEU A 139 -13.07 20.88 26.76
CA LEU A 139 -13.60 22.24 26.91
C LEU A 139 -15.13 22.30 26.79
N THR A 140 -15.76 21.18 26.44
CA THR A 140 -17.22 21.05 26.24
C THR A 140 -17.89 20.20 27.32
N GLU A 141 -17.14 19.70 28.31
CA GLU A 141 -17.61 19.14 29.59
C GLU A 141 -17.44 20.17 30.71
#